data_AF-A0A9E2AC57-F1
#
_entry.id   AF-A0A9E2AC57-F1
#
_cell.length_a   1.000
_cell.length_b   1.000
_cell.length_c   1.000
_cell.angle_alpha   90.00
_cell.angle_beta   90.00
_cell.angle_gamma   90.00
#
_symmetry.space_group_name_H-M   'P 1'
#
loop_
_entity.id
_entity.type
_entity.pdbx_description
1 polymer ?
#
loop_
_entity_poly.entity_id
_entity_poly.type
_entity_poly.pdbx_seq_one_letter_code
_entity_poly.pdbx_strand_id
1 'polypeptide(L)'
;VYGWRDGDNAMNFRIGAANEDVSVATRFAAAAYERSTRIGLFGVGIARTRISNSFRQADLDNVTSAEAFLRIAIGDTGAQITPSVQYVENPGFDTSGATFSSSALVAGVRFHWSFTP
;
A
#
# COMPACT_ATOMS: atom_id res chain seq x y z
N VAL A 1 0.42 -4.31 15.38
CA VAL A 1 0.68 -5.03 14.11
C VAL A 1 0.63 -6.51 14.43
N TYR A 2 -0.17 -7.28 13.71
CA TYR A 2 -0.27 -8.73 13.88
C TYR A 2 0.22 -9.40 12.61
N GLY A 3 0.86 -10.56 12.72
CA GLY A 3 1.36 -11.28 11.58
C GLY A 3 1.35 -12.78 11.82
N TRP A 4 1.20 -13.52 10.74
CA TRP A 4 1.26 -14.97 10.72
C TRP A 4 2.17 -15.40 9.57
N ARG A 5 2.92 -16.48 9.76
CA ARG A 5 3.77 -17.07 8.72
C ARG A 5 3.73 -18.57 8.85
N ASP A 6 3.57 -19.26 7.73
CA ASP A 6 3.61 -20.71 7.62
C ASP A 6 4.20 -21.13 6.26
N GLY A 7 5.34 -21.80 6.32
CA GLY A 7 6.16 -22.11 5.15
C GLY A 7 6.43 -20.89 4.27
N ASP A 8 6.06 -21.00 3.00
CA ASP A 8 6.21 -19.94 2.01
C ASP A 8 5.20 -18.80 2.13
N ASN A 9 4.26 -18.87 3.07
CA ASN A 9 3.14 -17.93 3.19
C ASN A 9 3.35 -17.00 4.37
N ALA A 10 3.05 -15.72 4.19
CA ALA A 10 3.00 -14.75 5.27
C ALA A 10 1.76 -13.85 5.15
N MET A 11 1.16 -13.50 6.28
CA MET A 11 0.09 -12.53 6.38
C MET A 11 0.46 -11.44 7.39
N ASN A 12 0.11 -10.20 7.10
CA ASN A 12 0.31 -9.07 8.00
C ASN A 12 -0.98 -8.25 8.09
N PHE A 13 -1.36 -7.89 9.31
CA PHE A 13 -2.49 -7.03 9.61
C PHE A 13 -2.01 -5.82 10.40
N ARG A 14 -2.45 -4.64 9.98
CA ARG A 14 -2.16 -3.39 10.68
C ARG A 14 -3.46 -2.65 10.92
N ILE A 15 -3.62 -2.18 12.13
CA ILE A 15 -4.70 -1.27 12.51
C ILE A 15 -4.09 -0.15 13.32
N GLY A 16 -4.67 1.03 13.22
CA GLY A 16 -4.32 2.14 14.09
C GLY A 16 -5.39 3.21 14.07
N ALA A 17 -5.32 4.06 15.09
CA ALA A 17 -6.22 5.18 15.28
C ALA A 17 -5.43 6.39 15.76
N ALA A 18 -5.92 7.58 15.43
CA ALA A 18 -5.40 8.86 15.88
C ALA A 18 -6.55 9.75 16.35
N ASN A 19 -6.24 10.76 17.16
CA ASN A 19 -7.19 11.77 17.58
C ASN A 19 -7.63 12.61 16.35
N GLU A 20 -8.94 12.73 16.15
CA GLU A 20 -9.54 13.43 15.01
C GLU A 20 -9.36 14.95 15.02
N ASP A 21 -9.10 15.54 16.19
CA ASP A 21 -8.92 16.99 16.34
C ASP A 21 -7.56 17.47 15.82
N VAL A 22 -6.58 16.57 15.74
CA VAL A 22 -5.18 16.91 15.40
C VAL A 22 -4.61 16.07 14.26
N SER A 23 -5.42 15.17 13.68
CA SER A 23 -4.97 14.29 12.60
C SER A 23 -5.95 14.27 11.44
N VAL A 24 -5.41 14.37 10.22
CA VAL A 24 -6.17 14.19 8.98
C VAL A 24 -6.65 12.74 8.83
N ALA A 25 -5.88 11.76 9.33
CA ALA A 25 -6.21 10.34 9.24
C ALA A 25 -6.60 9.80 10.63
N THR A 26 -7.87 9.46 10.83
CA THR A 26 -8.39 9.04 12.15
C THR A 26 -8.20 7.57 12.42
N ARG A 27 -8.33 6.74 11.39
CA ARG A 27 -8.26 5.28 11.52
C ARG A 27 -7.64 4.72 10.25
N PHE A 28 -6.83 3.70 10.40
CA PHE A 28 -6.38 2.90 9.27
C PHE A 28 -6.48 1.42 9.59
N ALA A 29 -6.77 0.63 8.56
CA ALA A 29 -6.73 -0.82 8.60
C ALA A 29 -6.06 -1.31 7.31
N ALA A 30 -5.18 -2.30 7.43
CA ALA A 30 -4.50 -2.90 6.30
C ALA A 30 -4.31 -4.39 6.51
N ALA A 31 -4.38 -5.14 5.42
CA ALA A 31 -4.06 -6.55 5.35
C ALA A 31 -3.13 -6.78 4.16
N ALA A 32 -2.12 -7.62 4.35
CA ALA A 32 -1.21 -8.01 3.29
C ALA A 32 -0.97 -9.52 3.37
N TYR A 33 -0.79 -10.13 2.21
CA TYR A 33 -0.38 -11.51 2.03
C TYR A 33 0.84 -11.55 1.13
N GLU A 34 1.84 -12.33 1.52
CA GLU A 34 3.04 -12.58 0.74
C GLU A 34 3.24 -14.09 0.57
N ARG A 35 3.74 -14.48 -0.59
CA ARG A 35 4.09 -15.86 -0.91
C ARG A 35 5.44 -15.95 -1.60
N SER A 36 6.35 -16.73 -1.04
CA SER A 36 7.58 -17.14 -1.71
C SER A 36 7.26 -18.10 -2.86
N THR A 37 7.81 -17.82 -4.04
CA THR A 37 7.65 -18.65 -5.24
C THR A 37 9.01 -18.90 -5.88
N ARG A 38 9.06 -19.78 -6.88
CA ARG A 38 10.30 -20.06 -7.62
C ARG A 38 10.89 -18.83 -8.33
N ILE A 39 10.05 -17.86 -8.68
CA ILE A 39 10.44 -16.67 -9.45
C ILE A 39 10.67 -15.44 -8.56
N GLY A 40 10.42 -15.53 -7.25
CA GLY A 40 10.53 -14.40 -6.33
C GLY A 40 9.43 -14.38 -5.26
N LEU A 41 9.30 -13.24 -4.58
CA LEU A 41 8.28 -12.99 -3.55
C LEU A 41 7.09 -12.25 -4.17
N PHE A 42 5.96 -12.94 -4.29
CA PHE A 42 4.70 -12.31 -4.66
C PHE A 42 4.04 -11.71 -3.43
N GLY A 43 3.44 -10.52 -3.56
CA GLY A 43 2.68 -9.91 -2.48
C GLY A 43 1.46 -9.18 -2.98
N VAL A 44 0.40 -9.24 -2.20
CA VAL A 44 -0.82 -8.43 -2.37
C VAL A 44 -1.18 -7.77 -1.06
N GLY A 45 -1.64 -6.53 -1.11
CA GLY A 45 -2.07 -5.80 0.05
C GLY A 45 -3.25 -4.90 -0.25
N ILE A 46 -4.05 -4.65 0.78
CA ILE A 46 -5.11 -3.65 0.77
C ILE A 46 -5.05 -2.85 2.07
N ALA A 47 -5.25 -1.56 1.96
CA ALA A 47 -5.35 -0.64 3.07
C ALA A 47 -6.54 0.30 2.88
N ARG A 48 -7.16 0.67 3.99
CA ARG A 48 -8.17 1.71 4.04
C ARG A 48 -7.82 2.69 5.15
N THR A 49 -7.83 3.97 4.81
CA THR A 49 -7.58 5.08 5.72
C THR A 49 -8.79 5.97 5.77
N ARG A 50 -9.31 6.20 6.97
CA ARG A 50 -10.44 7.08 7.24
C ARG A 50 -9.95 8.50 7.50
N ILE A 51 -10.49 9.47 6.77
CA ILE A 51 -10.20 10.89 7.00
C ILE A 51 -11.06 11.42 8.16
N SER A 52 -10.53 12.32 8.98
CA SER A 52 -11.26 13.00 10.06
C SER A 52 -12.37 13.90 9.52
N ASN A 53 -13.47 13.97 10.26
CA ASN A 53 -14.57 14.86 9.90
C ASN A 53 -14.12 16.35 9.95
N SER A 54 -13.22 16.69 10.87
CA SER A 54 -12.67 18.05 11.05
C SER A 54 -11.82 18.53 9.88
N PHE A 55 -11.26 17.61 9.09
CA PHE A 55 -10.44 17.90 7.92
C PHE A 55 -11.10 17.45 6.60
N ARG A 56 -12.36 17.00 6.66
CA ARG A 56 -13.12 16.57 5.49
C ARG A 56 -13.54 17.80 4.68
N GLN A 57 -12.87 18.03 3.57
CA GLN A 57 -13.33 18.98 2.54
C GLN A 57 -14.22 18.22 1.54
N ALA A 58 -14.97 18.95 0.71
CA ALA A 58 -15.92 18.35 -0.24
C ALA A 58 -15.30 17.25 -1.12
N ASP A 59 -14.00 17.35 -1.39
CA ASP A 59 -13.25 16.46 -2.28
C ASP A 59 -12.33 15.45 -1.55
N LEU A 60 -12.29 15.48 -0.21
CA LEU A 60 -11.45 14.60 0.62
C LEU A 60 -12.32 13.52 1.27
N ASP A 61 -12.27 12.31 0.72
CA ASP A 61 -12.93 11.13 1.31
C ASP A 61 -11.91 10.06 1.74
N ASN A 62 -12.41 8.99 2.34
CA ASN A 62 -11.62 7.84 2.74
C ASN A 62 -10.80 7.31 1.56
N VAL A 63 -9.55 6.96 1.85
CA VAL A 63 -8.61 6.43 0.87
C VAL A 63 -8.61 4.92 0.96
N THR A 64 -8.82 4.25 -0.16
CA THR A 64 -8.57 2.82 -0.31
C THR A 64 -7.36 2.65 -1.21
N SER A 65 -6.38 1.85 -0.81
CA SER A 65 -5.27 1.47 -1.68
C SER A 65 -5.11 -0.04 -1.70
N ALA A 66 -4.84 -0.58 -2.88
CA ALA A 66 -4.49 -1.98 -3.06
C ALA A 66 -3.26 -2.08 -3.97
N GLU A 67 -2.36 -3.00 -3.69
CA GLU A 67 -1.18 -3.24 -4.51
C GLU A 67 -0.96 -4.74 -4.69
N ALA A 68 -0.59 -5.14 -5.90
CA ALA A 68 0.01 -6.43 -6.19
C ALA A 68 1.43 -6.20 -6.70
N PHE A 69 2.41 -6.96 -6.20
CA PHE A 69 3.80 -6.87 -6.63
C PHE A 69 4.46 -8.25 -6.75
N LEU A 70 5.52 -8.31 -7.55
CA LEU A 70 6.42 -9.46 -7.60
C LEU A 70 7.85 -8.97 -7.43
N ARG A 71 8.53 -9.39 -6.37
CA ARG A 71 9.92 -9.03 -6.09
C ARG A 71 10.85 -10.14 -6.53
N ILE A 72 11.71 -9.83 -7.50
CA ILE A 72 12.61 -10.78 -8.16
C ILE A 72 14.04 -10.39 -7.82
N ALA A 73 14.84 -11.34 -7.34
CA ALA A 73 16.28 -11.14 -7.15
C ALA A 73 17.01 -11.19 -8.49
N ILE A 74 17.99 -10.31 -8.68
CA ILE A 74 18.82 -10.23 -9.89
C ILE A 74 20.17 -10.87 -9.60
N GLY A 75 20.28 -12.16 -9.89
CA GLY A 75 21.47 -12.97 -9.58
C GLY A 75 21.86 -12.88 -8.10
N ASP A 76 23.15 -13.02 -7.82
CA ASP A 76 23.68 -13.03 -6.44
C ASP A 76 24.19 -11.65 -5.98
N THR A 77 23.76 -10.58 -6.65
CA THR A 77 24.35 -9.23 -6.52
C THR A 77 23.76 -8.38 -5.39
N GLY A 78 22.75 -8.90 -4.68
CA GLY A 78 21.94 -8.12 -3.75
C GLY A 78 20.97 -7.13 -4.43
N ALA A 79 20.88 -7.14 -5.77
CA ALA A 79 19.92 -6.34 -6.53
C ALA A 79 18.56 -7.05 -6.67
N GLN A 80 17.49 -6.25 -6.71
CA GLN A 80 16.12 -6.72 -6.84
C GLN A 80 15.30 -5.77 -7.73
N ILE A 81 14.41 -6.35 -8.54
CA ILE A 81 13.40 -5.62 -9.31
C ILE A 81 12.00 -6.01 -8.81
N THR A 82 11.12 -5.03 -8.69
CA THR A 82 9.74 -5.23 -8.21
C THR A 82 8.75 -4.50 -9.11
N PRO A 83 8.27 -5.13 -10.19
CA PRO A 83 7.06 -4.68 -10.87
C PRO A 83 5.86 -4.71 -9.92
N SER A 84 4.98 -3.71 -10.02
CA SER A 84 3.73 -3.66 -9.29
C SER A 84 2.61 -2.98 -10.05
N VAL A 85 1.38 -3.32 -9.65
CA VAL A 85 0.16 -2.61 -10.05
C VAL A 85 -0.54 -2.17 -8.77
N GLN A 86 -0.87 -0.89 -8.69
CA GLN A 86 -1.52 -0.28 -7.56
C GLN A 86 -2.84 0.36 -7.99
N TYR A 87 -3.89 0.10 -7.22
CA TYR A 87 -5.16 0.79 -7.32
C TYR A 87 -5.32 1.73 -6.12
N VAL A 88 -5.72 2.97 -6.35
CA VAL A 88 -5.97 3.96 -5.29
C VAL A 88 -7.29 4.67 -5.55
N GLU A 89 -8.22 4.56 -4.60
CA GLU A 89 -9.44 5.36 -4.55
C GLU A 89 -9.20 6.61 -3.71
N ASN A 90 -9.74 7.73 -4.20
CA ASN A 90 -9.64 9.05 -3.61
C ASN A 90 -8.19 9.41 -3.28
N PRO A 91 -7.27 9.37 -4.27
CA PRO A 91 -5.85 9.60 -4.00
C PRO A 91 -5.53 11.05 -3.57
N GLY A 92 -6.50 11.96 -3.61
CA GLY A 92 -6.32 13.37 -3.26
C GLY A 92 -5.55 14.18 -4.30
N PHE A 93 -5.36 13.64 -5.51
CA PHE A 93 -4.65 14.32 -6.61
C PHE A 93 -5.50 15.36 -7.36
N ASP A 94 -6.82 15.35 -7.18
CA ASP A 94 -7.72 16.28 -7.85
C ASP A 94 -8.03 17.47 -6.94
N THR A 95 -7.34 18.60 -7.17
CA THR A 95 -7.61 19.88 -6.50
C THR A 95 -8.67 20.71 -7.23
N SER A 96 -9.31 20.18 -8.28
CA SER A 96 -10.22 20.95 -9.14
C SER A 96 -11.66 21.05 -8.62
N GLY A 97 -12.00 20.33 -7.55
CA GLY A 97 -13.34 20.35 -6.95
C GLY A 97 -14.45 19.74 -7.81
N ALA A 98 -14.08 19.00 -8.86
CA ALA A 98 -15.03 18.52 -9.87
C ALA A 98 -15.32 17.00 -9.83
N THR A 99 -14.58 16.22 -9.02
CA THR A 99 -14.70 14.76 -9.04
C THR A 99 -14.86 14.17 -7.63
N PHE A 100 -16.11 13.82 -7.29
CA PHE A 100 -16.51 13.31 -5.97
C PHE A 100 -15.98 11.88 -5.66
N SER A 101 -15.41 11.20 -6.65
CA SER A 101 -14.77 9.89 -6.51
C SER A 101 -13.80 9.71 -7.66
N SER A 102 -12.51 9.74 -7.37
CA SER A 102 -11.43 9.55 -8.35
C SER A 102 -10.70 8.26 -8.02
N SER A 103 -10.51 7.40 -9.01
CA SER A 103 -9.69 6.19 -8.87
C SER A 103 -8.51 6.26 -9.82
N ALA A 104 -7.34 5.86 -9.35
CA ALA A 104 -6.14 5.75 -10.16
C ALA A 104 -5.67 4.29 -10.20
N LEU A 105 -5.26 3.85 -11.39
CA LEU A 105 -4.50 2.61 -11.58
C LEU A 105 -3.07 2.99 -11.97
N VAL A 106 -2.09 2.55 -11.19
CA VAL A 106 -0.68 2.89 -11.34
C VAL A 106 0.09 1.61 -11.62
N ALA A 107 0.77 1.55 -12.76
CA ALA A 107 1.77 0.52 -13.01
C ALA A 107 3.15 1.09 -12.65
N GLY A 108 3.93 0.34 -11.87
CA GLY A 108 5.22 0.79 -11.37
C GLY A 108 6.30 -0.30 -11.43
N VAL A 109 7.56 0.13 -11.41
CA VAL A 109 8.71 -0.75 -11.26
C VAL A 109 9.64 -0.14 -10.22
N ARG A 110 9.92 -0.89 -9.15
CA ARG A 110 10.86 -0.48 -8.09
C ARG A 110 12.17 -1.25 -8.24
N PHE A 111 13.29 -0.55 -8.14
CA PHE A 111 14.63 -1.15 -8.13
C PHE A 111 15.24 -0.98 -6.73
N HIS A 112 15.83 -2.04 -6.21
CA HIS A 112 16.53 -2.03 -4.92
C HIS A 112 17.90 -2.69 -5.08
N TRP A 113 18.92 -2.10 -4.47
CA TRP A 113 20.27 -2.67 -4.43
C TRP A 113 20.88 -2.42 -3.06
N SER A 114 21.26 -3.50 -2.37
CA SER A 114 22.01 -3.43 -1.12
C SER A 114 23.49 -3.65 -1.39
N PHE A 115 24.30 -2.65 -1.07
CA PHE A 115 25.76 -2.76 -1.05
C PHE A 115 26.19 -3.15 0.36
N THR A 116 26.93 -4.25 0.48
CA THR A 116 27.67 -4.55 1.71
C THR A 116 29.14 -4.23 1.43
N PRO A 117 29.80 -3.35 2.20
CA PRO A 117 31.23 -3.08 2.04
C PRO A 117 32.07 -4.32 2.37
#